data_AF-A0A1W1H9N6-F1
#
_entry.id   AF-A0A1W1H9N6-F1
#
_cell.length_a   1.000
_cell.length_b   1.000
_cell.length_c   1.000
_cell.angle_alpha   90.00
_cell.angle_beta   90.00
_cell.angle_gamma   90.00
#
_symmetry.space_group_name_H-M   'P 1'
#
loop_
_entity.id
_entity.type
_entity.pdbx_description
1 polymer ?
#
loop_
_entity_poly.entity_id
_entity_poly.type
_entity_poly.pdbx_seq_one_letter_code
_entity_poly.pdbx_strand_id
1 'polypeptide(L)'
;MTNDNRDQKRNCDHRVDALVILDGWGKNPFTDDNAVAMSGTPFLKMLELSYPSSELLCSGNAVGLPDGIMGNSEVGHMNIGAGRKVFQDLVRINNAISDRSFLSIPSLVNTMQTLKNEGNALHLMGLLSDGGVHSHITHLFSLIDMACDFGIDNIYIHAILDGRDTPPKSGFGYLEQLQSFLKKKVKVKLPPSAAGFMPWTEIQDGKELRLRTIFTHGDRKKQQMIHLKPSMQHMKQEKPMSL
;
A
#
# COMPACT_ATOMS: atom_id res chain seq x y z
N MET A 1 31.12 -2.28 -38.45
CA MET A 1 30.09 -2.49 -39.49
C MET A 1 29.29 -3.72 -39.12
N THR A 2 28.25 -3.54 -38.32
CA THR A 2 27.28 -4.59 -38.01
C THR A 2 26.01 -4.26 -38.78
N ASN A 3 25.69 -5.08 -39.78
CA ASN A 3 24.52 -4.95 -40.64
C ASN A 3 23.25 -4.96 -39.80
N ASP A 4 22.60 -3.80 -39.69
CA ASP A 4 21.27 -3.67 -39.14
C ASP A 4 20.25 -4.03 -40.24
N ASN A 5 19.96 -5.33 -40.36
CA ASN A 5 18.96 -5.89 -41.30
C ASN A 5 17.52 -5.66 -40.80
N ARG A 6 17.18 -4.45 -40.32
CA ARG A 6 15.81 -4.10 -39.90
C ARG A 6 14.95 -3.49 -41.02
N ASP A 7 15.54 -3.22 -42.18
CA ASP A 7 14.86 -2.64 -43.34
C ASP A 7 14.62 -3.64 -44.49
N GLN A 8 14.16 -4.84 -44.17
CA GLN A 8 13.47 -5.65 -45.17
C GLN A 8 12.01 -5.19 -45.27
N LYS A 9 11.72 -4.48 -46.37
CA LYS A 9 10.41 -4.04 -46.89
C LYS A 9 9.22 -4.84 -46.31
N ARG A 10 8.54 -4.26 -45.32
CA ARG A 10 7.20 -4.70 -44.94
C ARG A 10 6.22 -4.20 -46.00
N ASN A 11 5.80 -5.11 -46.87
CA ASN A 11 4.66 -4.91 -47.75
C ASN A 11 3.39 -5.07 -46.90
N CYS A 12 2.98 -4.01 -46.20
CA CYS A 12 1.84 -4.05 -45.28
C CYS A 12 0.64 -3.30 -45.88
N ASP A 13 -0.33 -4.08 -46.34
CA ASP A 13 -1.74 -3.70 -46.29
C ASP A 13 -2.05 -3.35 -44.82
N HIS A 14 -2.12 -2.06 -44.50
CA HIS A 14 -2.12 -1.58 -43.11
C HIS A 14 -3.49 -1.89 -42.48
N ARG A 15 -3.59 -3.08 -41.88
CA ARG A 15 -4.72 -3.42 -41.02
C ARG A 15 -4.64 -2.58 -39.76
N VAL A 16 -5.74 -1.89 -39.45
CA VAL A 16 -5.89 -1.10 -38.23
C VAL A 16 -6.59 -1.98 -37.21
N ASP A 17 -5.89 -2.28 -36.13
CA ASP A 17 -6.47 -2.92 -34.95
C ASP A 17 -6.97 -1.85 -33.98
N ALA A 18 -8.16 -2.04 -33.43
CA ALA A 18 -8.77 -1.12 -32.48
C ALA A 18 -9.18 -1.87 -31.21
N LEU A 19 -8.77 -1.33 -30.05
CA LEU A 19 -9.28 -1.73 -28.75
C LEU A 19 -10.37 -0.74 -28.32
N VAL A 20 -11.59 -1.22 -28.15
CA VAL A 20 -12.73 -0.42 -27.71
C VAL A 20 -13.11 -0.82 -26.28
N ILE A 21 -13.06 0.14 -25.37
CA ILE A 21 -13.38 -0.06 -23.95
C ILE A 21 -14.73 0.61 -23.67
N LEU A 22 -15.72 -0.21 -23.27
CA LEU A 22 -17.00 0.27 -22.78
C LEU A 22 -16.89 0.46 -21.25
N ASP A 23 -16.56 1.68 -20.81
CA ASP A 23 -16.34 1.95 -19.39
C ASP A 23 -17.64 1.73 -18.57
N GLY A 24 -17.53 1.02 -17.45
CA GLY A 24 -18.68 0.62 -16.63
C GLY A 24 -19.59 -0.47 -17.23
N TRP A 25 -19.20 -1.13 -18.33
CA TRP A 25 -19.99 -2.20 -18.96
C TRP A 25 -19.59 -3.58 -18.44
N GLY A 26 -20.38 -4.15 -17.53
CA GLY A 26 -20.13 -5.46 -16.92
C GLY A 26 -21.24 -6.48 -17.17
N LYS A 27 -20.94 -7.75 -16.91
CA LYS A 27 -21.93 -8.84 -16.93
C LYS A 27 -22.43 -9.11 -15.51
N ASN A 28 -23.74 -9.00 -15.33
CA ASN A 28 -24.42 -9.31 -14.07
C ASN A 28 -25.53 -10.34 -14.36
N PRO A 29 -25.60 -11.47 -13.62
CA PRO A 29 -26.62 -12.49 -13.83
C PRO A 29 -28.04 -12.01 -13.49
N PHE A 30 -28.18 -10.98 -12.66
CA PHE A 30 -29.47 -10.40 -12.31
C PHE A 30 -29.91 -9.38 -13.37
N THR A 31 -31.19 -9.42 -13.74
CA THR A 31 -31.79 -8.52 -14.74
C THR A 31 -32.49 -7.32 -14.11
N ASP A 32 -32.87 -7.42 -12.85
CA ASP A 32 -33.51 -6.33 -12.11
C ASP A 32 -32.51 -5.20 -11.89
N ASP A 33 -32.95 -3.96 -12.14
CA ASP A 33 -32.12 -2.74 -12.07
C ASP A 33 -30.82 -2.80 -12.90
N ASN A 34 -30.76 -3.67 -13.91
CA ASN A 34 -29.60 -3.87 -14.76
C ASN A 34 -29.77 -3.19 -16.12
N ALA A 35 -29.26 -1.96 -16.22
CA ALA A 35 -29.32 -1.18 -17.46
C ALA A 35 -28.70 -1.90 -18.67
N VAL A 36 -27.62 -2.67 -18.47
CA VAL A 36 -26.98 -3.45 -19.54
C VAL A 36 -27.94 -4.50 -20.09
N ALA A 37 -28.57 -5.30 -19.22
CA ALA A 37 -29.52 -6.33 -19.63
C ALA A 37 -30.81 -5.75 -20.24
N MET A 38 -31.28 -4.62 -19.72
CA MET A 38 -32.52 -3.97 -20.18
C MET A 38 -32.37 -3.16 -21.48
N SER A 39 -31.15 -2.78 -21.85
CA SER A 39 -30.88 -1.90 -23.01
C SER A 39 -31.07 -2.55 -24.38
N GLY A 40 -31.19 -3.89 -24.46
CA GLY A 40 -31.40 -4.65 -25.70
C GLY A 40 -30.19 -4.80 -26.62
N THR A 41 -29.26 -3.84 -26.64
CA THR A 41 -27.97 -3.78 -27.38
C THR A 41 -27.77 -4.84 -28.50
N PRO A 42 -28.54 -4.77 -29.60
CA PRO A 42 -28.53 -5.80 -30.63
C PRO A 42 -27.18 -5.95 -31.34
N PHE A 43 -26.44 -4.85 -31.49
CA PHE A 43 -25.10 -4.87 -32.10
C PHE A 43 -24.08 -5.60 -31.21
N LEU A 44 -24.03 -5.30 -29.90
CA LEU A 44 -23.12 -5.99 -28.98
C LEU A 44 -23.47 -7.48 -28.88
N LYS A 45 -24.77 -7.81 -28.85
CA LYS A 45 -25.25 -9.19 -28.85
C LYS A 45 -24.88 -9.94 -30.13
N MET A 46 -24.99 -9.28 -31.29
CA MET A 46 -24.53 -9.84 -32.57
C MET A 46 -23.02 -10.11 -32.54
N LEU A 47 -22.21 -9.19 -32.00
CA LEU A 47 -20.76 -9.38 -31.88
C LEU A 47 -20.41 -10.59 -31.00
N GLU A 48 -21.04 -10.72 -29.83
CA GLU A 48 -20.81 -11.84 -28.89
C GLU A 48 -21.17 -13.20 -29.50
N LEU A 49 -22.21 -13.27 -30.36
CA LEU A 49 -22.66 -14.49 -31.03
C LEU A 49 -21.84 -14.84 -32.29
N SER A 50 -21.33 -13.84 -33.00
CA SER A 50 -20.71 -14.03 -34.33
C SER A 50 -19.19 -14.14 -34.29
N TYR A 51 -18.56 -13.70 -33.19
CA TYR A 51 -17.11 -13.68 -33.02
C TYR A 51 -16.69 -14.37 -31.71
N PRO A 52 -15.43 -14.83 -31.60
CA PRO A 52 -14.92 -15.40 -30.36
C PRO A 52 -15.04 -14.39 -29.19
N SER A 53 -15.65 -14.84 -28.10
CA SER A 53 -15.89 -14.04 -26.91
C SER A 53 -15.46 -14.80 -25.65
N SER A 54 -15.09 -14.06 -24.61
CA SER A 54 -14.72 -14.58 -23.30
C SER A 54 -14.99 -13.53 -22.23
N GLU A 55 -15.06 -13.97 -20.98
CA GLU A 55 -15.20 -13.10 -19.81
C GLU A 55 -13.87 -12.95 -19.08
N LEU A 56 -13.66 -11.78 -18.45
CA LEU A 56 -12.47 -11.48 -17.66
C LEU A 56 -12.88 -10.99 -16.28
N LEU A 57 -12.04 -11.32 -15.28
CA LEU A 57 -12.18 -10.78 -13.94
C LEU A 57 -11.61 -9.36 -13.91
N CYS A 58 -12.45 -8.38 -13.57
CA CYS A 58 -12.10 -6.94 -13.60
C CYS A 58 -12.07 -6.29 -12.20
N SER A 59 -12.00 -7.07 -11.13
CA SER A 59 -12.04 -6.59 -9.75
C SER A 59 -11.15 -7.42 -8.82
N GLY A 60 -10.94 -6.93 -7.59
CA GLY A 60 -10.15 -7.59 -6.57
C GLY A 60 -8.73 -7.95 -7.00
N ASN A 61 -8.22 -9.09 -6.52
CA ASN A 61 -6.84 -9.49 -6.77
C ASN A 61 -6.54 -9.70 -8.26
N ALA A 62 -7.53 -10.04 -9.08
CA ALA A 62 -7.36 -10.20 -10.53
C ALA A 62 -6.75 -8.96 -11.20
N VAL A 63 -7.08 -7.77 -10.69
CA VAL A 63 -6.58 -6.47 -11.21
C VAL A 63 -5.67 -5.75 -10.22
N GLY A 64 -5.19 -6.46 -9.18
CA GLY A 64 -4.24 -5.90 -8.21
C GLY A 64 -4.87 -5.08 -7.07
N LEU A 65 -6.17 -5.27 -6.81
CA LEU A 65 -6.90 -4.73 -5.66
C LEU A 65 -7.07 -5.80 -4.56
N PRO A 66 -7.41 -5.43 -3.31
CA PRO A 66 -7.78 -6.41 -2.28
C PRO A 66 -9.04 -7.19 -2.71
N ASP A 67 -9.17 -8.43 -2.25
CA ASP A 67 -10.35 -9.26 -2.58
C ASP A 67 -11.65 -8.59 -2.13
N GLY A 68 -12.69 -8.72 -2.96
CA GLY A 68 -14.00 -8.10 -2.74
C GLY A 68 -14.09 -6.61 -3.10
N ILE A 69 -12.98 -5.96 -3.43
CA ILE A 69 -12.99 -4.55 -3.88
C ILE A 69 -13.31 -4.47 -5.36
N MET A 70 -14.31 -3.67 -5.71
CA MET A 70 -14.69 -3.41 -7.10
C MET A 70 -13.55 -2.78 -7.90
N GLY A 71 -13.49 -3.09 -9.18
CA GLY A 71 -12.62 -2.40 -10.12
C GLY A 71 -13.05 -0.95 -10.33
N ASN A 72 -12.16 -0.17 -10.93
CA ASN A 72 -12.44 1.21 -11.37
C ASN A 72 -11.66 1.51 -12.66
N SER A 73 -11.96 2.64 -13.30
CA SER A 73 -11.36 3.01 -14.58
C SER A 73 -9.83 3.11 -14.52
N GLU A 74 -9.25 3.68 -13.47
CA GLU A 74 -7.78 3.81 -13.35
C GLU A 74 -7.10 2.44 -13.28
N VAL A 75 -7.57 1.57 -12.38
CA VAL A 75 -7.04 0.22 -12.22
C VAL A 75 -7.24 -0.59 -13.50
N GLY A 76 -8.40 -0.51 -14.13
CA GLY A 76 -8.72 -1.23 -15.36
C GLY A 76 -7.80 -0.82 -16.51
N HIS A 77 -7.70 0.48 -16.82
CA HIS A 77 -6.87 0.96 -17.91
C HIS A 77 -5.39 0.67 -17.67
N MET A 78 -4.92 0.74 -16.42
CA MET A 78 -3.54 0.43 -16.08
C MET A 78 -3.19 -1.04 -16.33
N ASN A 79 -4.08 -1.97 -15.96
CA ASN A 79 -3.86 -3.40 -16.22
C ASN A 79 -3.92 -3.73 -17.72
N ILE A 80 -4.89 -3.17 -18.45
CA ILE A 80 -5.05 -3.35 -19.90
C ILE A 80 -3.80 -2.84 -20.63
N GLY A 81 -3.38 -1.61 -20.35
CA GLY A 81 -2.22 -1.00 -20.99
C GLY A 81 -0.89 -1.66 -20.61
N ALA A 82 -0.78 -2.24 -19.41
CA ALA A 82 0.43 -2.91 -18.97
C ALA A 82 0.57 -4.36 -19.48
N GLY A 83 -0.53 -4.99 -19.91
CA GLY A 83 -0.53 -6.40 -20.32
C GLY A 83 -0.18 -7.38 -19.17
N ARG A 84 -0.33 -6.94 -17.92
CA ARG A 84 -0.03 -7.71 -16.71
C ARG A 84 -0.83 -7.18 -15.52
N LYS A 85 -0.95 -8.00 -14.48
CA LYS A 85 -1.52 -7.58 -13.19
C LYS A 85 -0.69 -6.44 -12.59
N VAL A 86 -1.32 -5.28 -12.36
CA VAL A 86 -0.68 -4.12 -11.72
C VAL A 86 -1.21 -3.98 -10.31
N PHE A 87 -0.39 -4.41 -9.34
CA PHE A 87 -0.72 -4.27 -7.92
C PHE A 87 -0.75 -2.82 -7.50
N GLN A 88 -1.86 -2.42 -6.89
CA GLN A 88 -1.96 -1.13 -6.21
C GLN A 88 -1.05 -1.13 -4.98
N ASP A 89 -0.61 0.06 -4.56
CA ASP A 89 0.41 0.19 -3.52
C ASP A 89 0.04 -0.53 -2.22
N LEU A 90 -1.21 -0.45 -1.77
CA LEU A 90 -1.70 -1.16 -0.59
C LEU A 90 -1.49 -2.67 -0.70
N VAL A 91 -1.91 -3.27 -1.82
CA VAL A 91 -1.80 -4.73 -2.03
C VAL A 91 -0.35 -5.13 -2.21
N ARG A 92 0.44 -4.33 -2.92
CA ARG A 92 1.87 -4.57 -3.12
C ARG A 92 2.61 -4.60 -1.77
N ILE A 93 2.34 -3.64 -0.89
CA ILE A 93 2.96 -3.59 0.44
C ILE A 93 2.45 -4.74 1.32
N ASN A 94 1.14 -5.04 1.30
CA ASN A 94 0.57 -6.16 2.04
C ASN A 94 1.18 -7.50 1.63
N ASN A 95 1.34 -7.74 0.33
CA ASN A 95 1.98 -8.95 -0.19
C ASN A 95 3.43 -9.03 0.28
N ALA A 96 4.19 -7.92 0.17
CA ALA A 96 5.58 -7.87 0.62
C ALA A 96 5.75 -8.14 2.13
N ILE A 97 4.80 -7.68 2.94
CA ILE A 97 4.77 -7.97 4.38
C ILE A 97 4.45 -9.46 4.61
N SER A 98 3.44 -9.99 3.92
CA SER A 98 2.98 -11.37 4.08
C SER A 98 4.02 -12.41 3.65
N ASP A 99 4.73 -12.17 2.56
CA ASP A 99 5.78 -13.07 2.04
C ASP A 99 7.17 -12.78 2.63
N ARG A 100 7.27 -11.80 3.54
CA ARG A 100 8.48 -11.30 4.18
C ARG A 100 9.51 -10.68 3.23
N SER A 101 9.21 -10.50 1.94
CA SER A 101 10.10 -9.80 1.00
C SER A 101 10.31 -8.34 1.38
N PHE A 102 9.39 -7.75 2.16
CA PHE A 102 9.53 -6.43 2.78
C PHE A 102 10.84 -6.28 3.58
N LEU A 103 11.31 -7.35 4.22
CA LEU A 103 12.56 -7.36 5.00
C LEU A 103 13.82 -7.38 4.14
N SER A 104 13.70 -7.59 2.83
CA SER A 104 14.81 -7.62 1.88
C SER A 104 14.92 -6.33 1.06
N ILE A 105 13.99 -5.38 1.23
CA ILE A 105 13.97 -4.12 0.49
C ILE A 105 15.25 -3.32 0.85
N PRO A 106 16.16 -3.08 -0.11
CA PRO A 106 17.48 -2.50 0.19
C PRO A 106 17.41 -1.16 0.92
N SER A 107 16.45 -0.30 0.56
CA SER A 107 16.30 1.02 1.21
C SER A 107 15.92 0.91 2.69
N LEU A 108 15.02 -0.03 3.04
CA LEU A 108 14.63 -0.28 4.42
C LEU A 108 15.77 -0.93 5.20
N VAL A 109 16.37 -1.98 4.64
CA VAL A 109 17.49 -2.70 5.27
C VAL A 109 18.65 -1.75 5.56
N ASN A 110 19.08 -0.97 4.57
CA ASN A 110 20.18 -0.03 4.72
C ASN A 110 19.87 1.01 5.79
N THR A 111 18.64 1.53 5.83
CA THR A 111 18.23 2.51 6.83
C THR A 111 18.26 1.92 8.24
N MET A 112 17.73 0.71 8.43
CA MET A 112 17.76 0.04 9.73
C MET A 112 19.19 -0.28 10.18
N GLN A 113 20.07 -0.71 9.27
CA GLN A 113 21.48 -0.96 9.58
C GLN A 113 22.22 0.30 9.99
N THR A 114 22.05 1.40 9.26
CA THR A 114 22.66 2.69 9.59
C THR A 114 22.21 3.17 10.97
N LEU A 115 20.91 3.15 11.25
CA LEU A 115 20.37 3.58 12.54
C LEU A 115 20.93 2.74 13.70
N LYS A 116 21.00 1.41 13.51
CA LYS A 116 21.61 0.51 14.50
C LYS A 116 23.08 0.83 14.76
N ASN A 117 23.87 0.96 13.68
CA ASN A 117 25.32 1.16 13.78
C ASN A 117 25.66 2.52 14.42
N GLU A 118 24.85 3.54 14.16
CA GLU A 118 25.05 4.89 14.70
C GLU A 118 24.40 5.09 16.07
N GLY A 119 23.61 4.13 16.56
CA GLY A 119 22.82 4.27 17.80
C GLY A 119 21.73 5.34 17.70
N ASN A 120 21.29 5.66 16.48
CA ASN A 120 20.33 6.71 16.19
C ASN A 120 18.88 6.25 16.41
N ALA A 121 18.00 7.22 16.60
CA ALA A 121 16.56 6.99 16.77
C ALA A 121 15.84 6.81 15.43
N LEU A 122 14.91 5.85 15.37
CA LEU A 122 13.97 5.68 14.27
C LEU A 122 12.72 6.52 14.51
N HIS A 123 12.35 7.38 13.56
CA HIS A 123 11.08 8.09 13.56
C HIS A 123 10.14 7.55 12.49
N LEU A 124 8.97 7.07 12.90
CA LEU A 124 7.89 6.60 12.04
C LEU A 124 6.74 7.61 12.08
N MET A 125 6.31 8.09 10.92
CA MET A 125 5.21 9.05 10.80
C MET A 125 4.22 8.59 9.74
N GLY A 126 2.92 8.62 10.05
CA GLY A 126 1.88 8.23 9.11
C GLY A 126 0.48 8.37 9.67
N LEU A 127 -0.50 8.25 8.78
CA LEU A 127 -1.92 8.16 9.15
C LEU A 127 -2.15 6.82 9.90
N LEU A 128 -2.81 6.89 11.05
CA LEU A 128 -3.04 5.76 11.94
C LEU A 128 -4.50 5.30 11.83
N SER A 129 -4.76 4.47 10.82
CA SER A 129 -6.05 3.80 10.60
C SER A 129 -5.91 2.58 9.69
N ASP A 130 -7.02 1.89 9.44
CA ASP A 130 -7.17 0.81 8.46
C ASP A 130 -7.91 1.23 7.19
N GLY A 131 -8.07 2.54 6.95
CA GLY A 131 -8.80 3.07 5.79
C GLY A 131 -8.19 2.68 4.43
N GLY A 132 -6.89 2.38 4.37
CA GLY A 132 -6.23 1.81 3.19
C GLY A 132 -6.02 2.76 2.01
N VAL A 133 -6.50 4.01 2.10
CA VAL A 133 -6.33 5.04 1.05
C VAL A 133 -4.94 5.66 1.08
N HIS A 134 -4.45 6.01 2.27
CA HIS A 134 -3.17 6.73 2.44
C HIS A 134 -2.13 5.95 3.23
N SER A 135 -2.56 5.00 4.06
CA SER A 135 -1.71 4.10 4.86
C SER A 135 -2.57 2.94 5.36
N HIS A 136 -1.92 2.00 6.05
CA HIS A 136 -2.60 0.98 6.81
C HIS A 136 -1.84 0.69 8.12
N ILE A 137 -2.54 0.56 9.24
CA ILE A 137 -1.93 0.37 10.58
C ILE A 137 -1.01 -0.85 10.66
N THR A 138 -1.30 -1.91 9.89
CA THR A 138 -0.46 -3.12 9.84
C THR A 138 0.92 -2.85 9.21
N HIS A 139 1.05 -1.85 8.32
CA HIS A 139 2.34 -1.45 7.77
C HIS A 139 3.22 -0.82 8.83
N LEU A 140 2.64 0.02 9.70
CA LEU A 140 3.33 0.59 10.87
C LEU A 140 3.82 -0.52 11.80
N PHE A 141 2.97 -1.49 12.11
CA PHE A 141 3.35 -2.64 12.95
C PHE A 141 4.50 -3.45 12.36
N SER A 142 4.49 -3.66 11.04
CA SER A 142 5.56 -4.38 10.34
C SER A 142 6.90 -3.61 10.35
N LEU A 143 6.86 -2.28 10.27
CA LEU A 143 8.05 -1.43 10.41
C LEU A 143 8.62 -1.46 11.84
N ILE A 144 7.76 -1.46 12.85
CA ILE A 144 8.18 -1.59 14.25
C ILE A 144 8.83 -2.96 14.47
N ASP A 145 8.23 -4.02 13.94
CA ASP A 145 8.79 -5.38 14.03
C ASP A 145 10.15 -5.49 13.36
N MET A 146 10.29 -4.94 12.15
CA MET A 146 11.58 -4.87 11.48
C MET A 146 12.61 -4.10 12.31
N ALA A 147 12.25 -2.96 12.88
CA ALA A 147 13.18 -2.19 13.72
C ALA A 147 13.63 -2.97 14.97
N CYS A 148 12.71 -3.69 15.62
CA CYS A 148 13.02 -4.58 16.73
C CYS A 148 13.94 -5.74 16.30
N ASP A 149 13.69 -6.37 15.16
CA ASP A 149 14.52 -7.46 14.61
C ASP A 149 15.95 -6.99 14.32
N PHE A 150 16.11 -5.75 13.87
CA PHE A 150 17.44 -5.13 13.69
C PHE A 150 18.09 -4.71 15.02
N GLY A 151 17.34 -4.64 16.12
CA GLY A 151 17.85 -4.23 17.43
C GLY A 151 17.92 -2.72 17.62
N ILE A 152 17.00 -1.97 17.02
CA ILE A 152 16.84 -0.53 17.24
C ILE A 152 15.94 -0.34 18.46
N ASP A 153 16.51 0.20 19.55
CA ASP A 153 15.78 0.40 20.81
C ASP A 153 15.01 1.74 20.84
N ASN A 154 15.50 2.76 20.13
CA ASN A 154 14.95 4.11 20.16
C ASN A 154 13.99 4.34 18.99
N ILE A 155 12.71 3.98 19.16
CA ILE A 155 11.69 4.17 18.11
C ILE A 155 10.63 5.18 18.58
N TYR A 156 10.36 6.16 17.72
CA TYR A 156 9.43 7.26 17.94
C TYR A 156 8.31 7.22 16.92
N ILE A 157 7.07 7.28 17.37
CA ILE A 157 5.89 7.18 16.49
C ILE A 157 5.12 8.49 16.51
N HIS A 158 4.95 9.07 15.33
CA HIS A 158 4.20 10.28 15.06
C HIS A 158 2.89 9.91 14.36
N ALA A 159 1.88 9.57 15.16
CA ALA A 159 0.57 9.17 14.67
C ALA A 159 -0.25 10.38 14.23
N ILE A 160 -0.68 10.38 12.97
CA ILE A 160 -1.69 11.31 12.45
C ILE A 160 -3.04 10.58 12.53
N LEU A 161 -4.00 11.12 13.27
CA LEU A 161 -5.30 10.47 13.41
C LEU A 161 -6.14 10.62 12.15
N ASP A 162 -6.90 9.57 11.84
CA ASP A 162 -7.90 9.57 10.79
C ASP A 162 -9.29 9.93 11.33
N GLY A 163 -10.22 10.08 10.41
CA GLY A 163 -11.61 10.47 10.56
C GLY A 163 -12.22 10.92 9.24
N ARG A 164 -11.46 10.77 8.13
CA ARG A 164 -11.88 11.03 6.76
C ARG A 164 -12.08 9.73 6.01
N ASP A 165 -11.09 8.85 6.06
CA ASP A 165 -11.13 7.55 5.37
C ASP A 165 -11.76 6.45 6.25
N THR A 166 -11.94 6.76 7.54
CA THR A 166 -12.62 5.94 8.56
C THR A 166 -13.62 6.80 9.35
N PRO A 167 -14.53 6.21 10.16
CA PRO A 167 -15.52 6.98 10.89
C PRO A 167 -14.89 8.11 11.74
N PRO A 168 -15.49 9.31 11.84
CA PRO A 168 -14.85 10.50 12.45
C PRO A 168 -14.37 10.37 13.91
N LYS A 169 -14.83 9.34 14.64
CA LYS A 169 -14.48 9.08 16.05
C LYS A 169 -13.70 7.77 16.25
N SER A 170 -13.19 7.15 15.18
CA SER A 170 -12.46 5.87 15.22
C SER A 170 -11.03 5.99 15.75
N GLY A 171 -10.42 7.19 15.69
CA GLY A 171 -9.01 7.42 16.02
C GLY A 171 -8.56 6.90 17.39
N PHE A 172 -9.44 6.93 18.40
CA PHE A 172 -9.14 6.40 19.74
C PHE A 172 -8.88 4.88 19.71
N GLY A 173 -9.68 4.12 18.96
CA GLY A 173 -9.51 2.67 18.85
C GLY A 173 -8.18 2.29 18.21
N TYR A 174 -7.70 3.04 17.21
CA TYR A 174 -6.40 2.76 16.61
C TYR A 174 -5.22 3.09 17.53
N LEU A 175 -5.34 4.13 18.37
CA LEU A 175 -4.36 4.41 19.41
C LEU A 175 -4.27 3.28 20.45
N GLU A 176 -5.42 2.73 20.87
CA GLU A 176 -5.44 1.57 21.77
C GLU A 176 -4.79 0.34 21.13
N GLN A 177 -5.08 0.08 19.86
CA GLN A 177 -4.44 -1.02 19.11
C GLN A 177 -2.93 -0.85 19.04
N LEU A 178 -2.46 0.36 18.73
CA LEU A 178 -1.03 0.67 18.70
C LEU A 178 -0.40 0.47 20.08
N GLN A 179 -1.01 0.99 21.15
CA GLN A 179 -0.49 0.84 22.50
C GLN A 179 -0.43 -0.63 22.93
N SER A 180 -1.46 -1.41 22.60
CA SER A 180 -1.51 -2.86 22.85
C SER A 180 -0.41 -3.60 22.09
N PHE A 181 -0.18 -3.24 20.83
CA PHE A 181 0.90 -3.80 20.01
C PHE A 181 2.28 -3.52 20.62
N LEU A 182 2.56 -2.27 21.00
CA LEU A 182 3.83 -1.87 21.62
C LEU A 182 4.09 -2.60 22.94
N LYS A 183 3.06 -2.77 23.79
CA LYS A 183 3.14 -3.54 25.05
C LYS A 183 3.53 -5.00 24.84
N LYS A 184 3.17 -5.62 23.72
CA LYS A 184 3.54 -7.01 23.41
C LYS A 184 5.00 -7.14 22.97
N LYS A 185 5.56 -6.11 22.34
CA LYS A 185 6.92 -6.13 21.79
C LYS A 185 7.98 -5.80 22.83
N VAL A 186 7.65 -4.97 23.81
CA VAL A 186 8.51 -4.70 24.97
C VAL A 186 8.17 -5.72 26.07
N LYS A 187 9.13 -6.58 26.46
CA LYS A 187 8.97 -7.44 27.65
C LYS A 187 8.94 -6.54 28.90
N VAL A 188 7.77 -6.20 29.40
CA VAL A 188 7.63 -5.38 30.62
C VAL A 188 7.66 -6.27 31.88
N LYS A 189 8.56 -5.99 32.82
CA LYS A 189 8.36 -6.24 34.25
C LYS A 189 7.82 -4.94 34.85
N LEU A 190 6.61 -4.95 35.39
CA LEU A 190 5.97 -3.79 36.05
C LEU A 190 6.18 -3.86 37.57
N PRO A 191 6.56 -2.78 38.27
CA PRO A 191 6.24 -2.62 39.69
C PRO A 191 4.88 -1.91 39.89
N PRO A 192 4.29 -1.96 41.10
CA PRO A 192 2.89 -1.62 41.33
C PRO A 192 2.61 -0.11 41.29
N SER A 193 1.39 0.19 40.86
CA SER A 193 0.75 1.50 40.69
C SER A 193 0.89 2.48 41.85
N ALA A 194 1.04 3.77 41.52
CA ALA A 194 0.58 4.87 42.37
C ALA A 194 -0.24 5.87 41.54
N ALA A 195 -1.37 6.26 42.11
CA ALA A 195 -2.44 7.07 41.52
C ALA A 195 -2.04 8.54 41.31
N GLY A 196 -2.58 9.16 40.26
CA GLY A 196 -2.56 10.62 40.09
C GLY A 196 -2.67 11.04 38.63
N PHE A 197 -3.72 11.79 38.30
CA PHE A 197 -3.98 12.41 37.00
C PHE A 197 -2.79 13.23 36.49
N MET A 198 -2.16 12.80 35.39
CA MET A 198 -1.41 13.63 34.43
C MET A 198 -1.16 12.81 33.14
N PRO A 199 -1.28 13.41 31.93
CA PRO A 199 -1.03 12.70 30.68
C PRO A 199 0.48 12.51 30.49
N TRP A 200 0.85 11.66 29.52
CA TRP A 200 2.21 11.28 29.11
C TRP A 200 2.76 10.04 29.83
N THR A 201 2.74 8.93 29.10
CA THR A 201 3.47 7.70 29.42
C THR A 201 4.97 7.99 29.43
N GLU A 202 5.51 8.26 30.61
CA GLU A 202 6.92 8.10 30.94
C GLU A 202 7.13 6.62 31.33
N ILE A 203 7.97 5.90 30.58
CA ILE A 203 8.45 4.57 30.97
C ILE A 203 9.91 4.74 31.38
N GLN A 204 10.15 4.91 32.67
CA GLN A 204 11.49 4.83 33.25
C GLN A 204 11.91 3.35 33.38
N ASP A 205 12.66 2.87 32.39
CA ASP A 205 13.94 2.15 32.56
C ASP A 205 14.37 1.50 31.23
N GLY A 206 15.34 2.13 30.55
CA GLY A 206 16.33 1.47 29.69
C GLY A 206 15.95 0.98 28.29
N LYS A 207 14.67 0.91 27.89
CA LYS A 207 14.25 0.59 26.50
C LYS A 207 12.96 1.34 26.14
N GLU A 208 13.09 2.51 25.51
CA GLU A 208 11.98 3.48 25.41
C GLU A 208 11.37 3.57 23.99
N LEU A 209 10.13 3.08 23.84
CA LEU A 209 9.26 3.42 22.72
C LEU A 209 8.47 4.69 23.08
N ARG A 210 8.79 5.83 22.43
CA ARG A 210 8.14 7.11 22.72
C ARG A 210 7.08 7.43 21.67
N LEU A 211 5.81 7.39 22.06
CA LEU A 211 4.70 7.85 21.23
C LEU A 211 4.59 9.38 21.32
N ARG A 212 4.74 10.10 20.20
CA ARG A 212 4.50 11.54 20.14
C ARG A 212 3.38 11.82 19.15
N THR A 213 2.16 12.00 19.67
CA THR A 213 1.04 12.48 18.85
C THR A 213 1.28 13.94 18.51
N ILE A 214 1.69 14.24 17.28
CA ILE A 214 1.81 15.62 16.80
C ILE A 214 0.41 16.07 16.40
N PHE A 215 -0.21 16.89 17.25
CA PHE A 215 -1.11 17.92 16.75
C PHE A 215 -0.25 18.94 16.01
N THR A 216 -0.59 19.25 14.77
CA THR A 216 0.17 20.17 13.91
C THR A 216 0.50 21.47 14.64
N HIS A 217 1.75 21.66 15.12
CA HIS A 217 2.55 22.89 15.17
C HIS A 217 3.90 22.68 15.91
N GLY A 218 5.03 23.01 15.23
CA GLY A 218 6.39 23.25 15.78
C GLY A 218 7.14 22.02 16.34
N ASP A 219 8.46 21.83 16.21
CA ASP A 219 9.61 22.62 15.77
C ASP A 219 10.73 21.62 15.38
N ARG A 220 11.57 21.97 14.40
CA ARG A 220 12.57 21.07 13.77
C ARG A 220 13.95 21.27 14.39
N LYS A 221 14.60 20.19 14.82
CA LYS A 221 16.05 19.96 14.62
C LYS A 221 16.46 18.54 15.04
N LYS A 222 17.23 17.88 14.17
CA LYS A 222 17.88 16.56 14.30
C LYS A 222 16.95 15.33 14.35
N GLN A 223 16.23 15.07 13.26
CA GLN A 223 15.46 13.83 13.07
C GLN A 223 15.65 13.35 11.63
N GLN A 224 16.03 12.08 11.43
CA GLN A 224 15.81 11.41 10.14
C GLN A 224 14.39 10.84 10.18
N MET A 225 13.50 11.37 9.33
CA MET A 225 12.14 10.87 9.20
C MET A 225 12.06 9.92 8.01
N ILE A 226 11.64 8.67 8.26
CA ILE A 226 11.20 7.81 7.17
C ILE A 226 9.78 8.25 6.82
N HIS A 227 9.67 8.89 5.66
CA HIS A 227 8.40 9.34 5.13
C HIS A 227 7.95 8.26 4.13
N LEU A 228 6.84 7.59 4.42
CA LEU A 228 6.35 6.43 3.63
C LEU A 228 6.15 6.75 2.13
N LYS A 229 5.82 7.99 1.77
CA LYS A 229 5.65 8.43 0.36
C LYS A 229 6.96 8.53 -0.44
N PRO A 230 8.01 9.23 0.02
CA PRO A 230 9.32 9.26 -0.65
C PRO A 230 10.00 7.88 -0.81
N SER A 231 9.88 6.99 0.17
CA SER A 231 10.43 5.62 0.07
C SER A 231 9.82 4.83 -1.10
N MET A 232 8.58 5.12 -1.47
CA MET A 232 7.89 4.54 -2.63
C MET A 232 8.31 5.15 -3.98
N GLN A 233 8.83 6.38 -4.00
CA GLN A 233 9.38 6.96 -5.24
C GLN A 233 10.68 6.26 -5.66
N HIS A 234 11.48 5.76 -4.71
CA HIS A 234 12.62 4.91 -5.02
C HIS A 234 12.23 3.55 -5.61
N MET A 235 11.05 2.99 -5.26
CA MET A 235 10.52 1.78 -5.92
C MET A 235 10.06 2.01 -7.37
N LYS A 236 9.89 3.27 -7.81
CA LYS A 236 9.58 3.58 -9.23
C LYS A 236 10.83 3.62 -10.12
N GLN A 237 12.04 3.61 -9.54
CA GLN A 237 13.29 3.83 -10.27
C GLN A 237 14.12 2.55 -10.53
N GLU A 238 13.63 1.37 -10.14
CA GLU A 238 14.28 0.11 -10.54
C GLU A 238 14.02 -0.15 -12.04
N LYS A 239 15.05 0.13 -12.85
CA LYS A 239 15.09 -0.19 -14.29
C LYS A 239 14.78 -1.67 -14.51
N PRO A 240 14.10 -2.04 -15.61
CA PRO A 240 14.00 -3.45 -15.99
C PRO A 240 15.41 -4.01 -16.21
N MET A 241 15.72 -5.11 -15.53
CA MET A 241 16.88 -5.95 -15.85
C MET A 241 16.82 -6.32 -17.33
N SER A 242 17.85 -5.92 -18.07
CA SER A 242 18.08 -6.35 -19.45
C SER A 242 18.34 -7.86 -19.49
N LEU A 243 17.66 -8.56 -20.39
CA LEU A 243 18.16 -9.81 -20.98
C LEU A 243 19.39 -9.54 -21.84
#